data_AF-A0A6G4MVU6-F1
#
_entry.id   AF-A0A6G4MVU6-F1
#
_cell.length_a   1.000
_cell.length_b   1.000
_cell.length_c   1.000
_cell.angle_alpha   90.00
_cell.angle_beta   90.00
_cell.angle_gamma   90.00
#
_symmetry.space_group_name_H-M   'P 1'
#
loop_
_entity.id
_entity.type
_entity.pdbx_description
1 polymer ?
#
loop_
_entity_poly.entity_id
_entity_poly.type
_entity_poly.pdbx_seq_one_letter_code
_entity_poly.pdbx_strand_id
1 'polypeptide(L)'
;RMLLDVLIHLKAQDQTLSFRRSCREGVCGSDAMNINGKNGLACTTNLNALPRHIVLRPLPGLPVIRDLIVDMTDFFKQYQSIKPYLINDTAPPERERLQSPQERDQLDGLYECILCACCSSACPSYW
;
A
#
# COMPACT_ATOMS: atom_id res chain seq x y z
N ARG A 1 -7.62 19.27 -0.50
CA ARG A 1 -6.44 18.93 -1.34
C ARG A 1 -5.66 17.86 -0.60
N MET A 2 -5.23 16.83 -1.30
CA MET A 2 -4.48 15.71 -0.73
C MET A 2 -2.98 15.92 -0.95
N LEU A 3 -2.14 15.25 -0.17
CA LEU A 3 -0.68 15.35 -0.29
C LEU A 3 -0.20 14.96 -1.70
N LEU A 4 -0.85 13.98 -2.33
CA LEU A 4 -0.54 13.58 -3.70
C LEU A 4 -0.68 14.75 -4.70
N ASP A 5 -1.66 15.65 -4.51
CA ASP A 5 -1.83 16.82 -5.39
C ASP A 5 -0.60 17.73 -5.36
N VAL A 6 0.00 17.89 -4.18
CA VAL A 6 1.22 18.68 -3.99
C VAL A 6 2.43 17.99 -4.63
N LEU A 7 2.57 16.67 -4.45
CA LEU A 7 3.64 15.90 -5.10
C LEU A 7 3.59 15.99 -6.63
N ILE A 8 2.38 15.92 -7.20
CA ILE A 8 2.17 16.11 -8.64
C ILE A 8 2.55 17.53 -9.07
N HIS A 9 2.16 18.54 -8.29
CA HIS A 9 2.52 19.93 -8.57
C HIS A 9 4.04 20.16 -8.49
N LEU A 10 4.72 19.60 -7.50
CA LEU A 10 6.18 19.67 -7.37
C LEU A 10 6.87 18.97 -8.53
N LYS A 11 6.40 17.80 -8.96
CA LYS A 11 6.96 17.09 -10.13
C LYS A 11 6.80 17.88 -11.44
N ALA A 12 5.76 18.69 -11.57
CA ALA A 12 5.59 19.56 -12.72
C ALA A 12 6.63 20.70 -12.76
N GLN A 13 7.15 21.11 -11.60
CA GLN A 13 8.22 22.11 -11.48
C GLN A 13 9.62 21.47 -11.56
N ASP A 14 9.79 20.28 -10.99
CA ASP A 14 11.01 19.48 -11.03
C ASP A 14 10.70 18.05 -11.50
N GLN A 15 10.99 17.79 -12.77
CA GLN A 15 10.72 16.49 -13.38
C GLN A 15 11.60 15.36 -12.84
N THR A 16 12.68 15.68 -12.11
CA THR A 16 13.58 14.67 -11.54
C THR A 16 12.97 13.96 -10.34
N LEU A 17 12.04 14.61 -9.62
CA LEU A 17 11.33 14.04 -8.47
C LEU A 17 10.50 12.81 -8.88
N SER A 18 10.74 11.68 -8.19
CA SER A 18 10.12 10.39 -8.47
C SER A 18 9.35 9.82 -7.28
N PHE A 19 8.13 9.37 -7.54
CA PHE A 19 7.25 8.68 -6.58
C PHE A 19 6.24 7.83 -7.35
N ARG A 20 5.73 6.76 -6.72
CA ARG A 20 4.67 5.91 -7.28
C ARG A 20 3.29 6.51 -6.97
N ARG A 21 2.35 6.35 -7.89
CA ARG A 21 0.95 6.81 -7.80
C ARG A 21 0.09 6.18 -8.90
N SER A 22 -1.20 5.98 -8.63
CA SER A 22 -2.19 5.53 -9.61
C SER A 22 -3.61 6.04 -9.32
N CYS A 23 -4.39 5.38 -8.44
CA CYS A 23 -5.86 5.54 -8.32
C CYS A 23 -6.37 6.89 -7.78
N ARG A 24 -5.61 7.57 -6.91
CA ARG A 24 -6.00 8.80 -6.20
C ARG A 24 -7.09 8.69 -5.11
N GLU A 25 -7.58 7.51 -4.82
CA GLU A 25 -8.69 7.29 -3.86
C GLU A 25 -8.37 6.25 -2.78
N GLY A 26 -7.09 5.88 -2.63
CA GLY A 26 -6.62 5.04 -1.53
C GLY A 26 -6.77 3.54 -1.72
N VAL A 27 -7.06 3.05 -2.93
CA VAL A 27 -7.35 1.62 -3.18
C VAL A 27 -6.20 0.83 -3.80
N CYS A 28 -5.29 1.47 -4.53
CA CYS A 28 -4.21 0.75 -5.23
C CYS A 28 -2.93 0.52 -4.38
N GLY A 29 -2.83 1.17 -3.22
CA GLY A 29 -1.67 1.07 -2.32
C GLY A 29 -0.33 1.63 -2.83
N SER A 30 -0.26 2.14 -4.06
CA SER A 30 1.00 2.43 -4.75
C SER A 30 1.79 3.63 -4.21
N ASP A 31 1.11 4.61 -3.62
CA ASP A 31 1.69 5.87 -3.15
C ASP A 31 1.91 5.88 -1.62
N ALA A 32 2.17 4.71 -1.06
CA ALA A 32 2.62 4.55 0.31
C ALA A 32 4.01 5.17 0.51
N MET A 33 4.14 5.97 1.56
CA MET A 33 5.38 6.62 1.97
C MET A 33 5.34 6.98 3.45
N ASN A 34 6.46 7.42 4.01
CA ASN A 34 6.53 7.93 5.38
C ASN A 34 6.31 9.45 5.36
N ILE A 35 5.30 9.90 6.09
CA ILE A 35 4.84 11.30 6.16
C ILE A 35 4.98 11.74 7.61
N ASN A 36 5.94 12.62 7.90
CA ASN A 36 6.26 13.10 9.25
C ASN A 36 6.48 11.96 10.27
N GLY A 37 7.18 10.89 9.86
CA GLY A 37 7.47 9.74 10.72
C GLY A 37 6.40 8.66 10.73
N LYS A 38 5.21 8.89 10.15
CA LYS A 38 4.13 7.91 10.07
C LYS A 38 3.92 7.43 8.64
N ASN A 39 3.80 6.12 8.44
CA ASN A 39 3.48 5.57 7.13
C ASN A 39 2.03 5.85 6.75
N GLY A 40 1.79 6.22 5.50
CA GLY A 40 0.46 6.54 4.97
C GLY A 40 0.44 6.65 3.46
N LEU A 41 -0.76 6.79 2.89
CA LEU A 41 -0.94 6.99 1.45
C LEU A 41 -1.02 8.49 1.16
N ALA A 42 -0.23 8.96 0.19
CA ALA A 42 -0.26 10.37 -0.18
C ALA A 42 -1.63 10.82 -0.71
N CYS A 43 -2.36 9.96 -1.42
CA CYS A 43 -3.66 10.28 -2.01
C CYS A 43 -4.79 10.44 -0.99
N THR A 44 -4.68 9.90 0.22
CA THR A 44 -5.70 10.04 1.27
C THR A 44 -5.25 10.91 2.43
N THR A 45 -4.01 11.40 2.39
CA THR A 45 -3.49 12.31 3.43
C THR A 45 -3.94 13.73 3.15
N ASN A 46 -4.88 14.23 3.96
CA ASN A 46 -5.38 15.60 3.86
C ASN A 46 -4.31 16.60 4.31
N LEU A 47 -3.98 17.56 3.43
CA LEU A 47 -2.99 18.59 3.72
C LEU A 47 -3.37 19.48 4.90
N ASN A 48 -4.66 19.72 5.14
CA ASN A 48 -5.11 20.56 6.26
C ASN A 48 -4.88 19.88 7.62
N ALA A 49 -4.64 18.57 7.64
CA ALA A 49 -4.31 17.83 8.85
C ALA A 49 -2.79 17.75 9.11
N LEU A 50 -1.97 18.25 8.18
CA LEU A 50 -0.51 18.24 8.30
C LEU A 50 0.01 19.58 8.81
N PRO A 51 1.14 19.59 9.55
CA PRO A 51 1.83 20.81 9.92
C PRO A 51 2.36 21.54 8.70
N ARG A 52 2.70 22.83 8.87
CA ARG A 52 3.24 23.68 7.79
C ARG A 52 4.50 23.11 7.14
N HIS A 53 5.35 22.45 7.92
CA HIS A 53 6.54 21.78 7.43
C HIS A 53 6.29 20.27 7.34
N ILE A 54 6.37 19.71 6.13
CA ILE A 54 6.10 18.30 5.86
C ILE A 54 7.40 17.63 5.43
N VAL A 55 7.78 16.58 6.13
CA VAL A 55 8.93 15.74 5.79
C VAL A 55 8.43 14.43 5.20
N LEU A 56 8.84 14.15 3.97
CA LEU A 56 8.53 12.91 3.28
C LEU A 56 9.78 12.04 3.21
N ARG A 57 9.61 10.75 3.47
CA ARG A 57 10.65 9.72 3.32
C ARG A 57 10.07 8.51 2.60
N PRO A 58 10.91 7.68 1.96
CA PRO A 58 10.49 6.37 1.48
C PRO A 58 9.96 5.50 2.63
N LEU A 59 9.27 4.42 2.31
CA LEU A 59 8.87 3.44 3.32
C LEU A 59 10.12 2.87 4.03
N PRO A 60 10.15 2.84 5.37
CA PRO A 60 11.29 2.29 6.12
C PRO A 60 11.48 0.78 5.89
N GLY A 61 12.71 0.29 6.05
CA GLY A 61 13.03 -1.14 5.94
C GLY A 61 13.01 -1.71 4.51
N LEU A 62 12.75 -0.89 3.50
CA LEU A 62 12.78 -1.30 2.09
C LEU A 62 13.89 -0.56 1.34
N PRO A 63 14.68 -1.24 0.48
CA PRO A 63 15.72 -0.59 -0.30
C PRO A 63 15.18 0.54 -1.17
N VAL A 64 15.83 1.71 -1.14
CA VAL A 64 15.44 2.85 -1.97
C VAL A 64 16.00 2.68 -3.37
N ILE A 65 15.13 2.71 -4.38
CA ILE A 65 15.53 2.72 -5.79
C ILE A 65 15.86 4.15 -6.22
N ARG A 66 14.95 5.10 -5.94
CA ARG A 66 15.09 6.52 -6.28
C ARG A 66 14.07 7.36 -5.54
N ASP A 67 14.48 8.47 -4.95
CA ASP A 67 13.61 9.43 -4.26
C ASP A 67 12.66 8.72 -3.28
N LEU A 68 11.34 8.75 -3.53
CA LEU A 68 10.31 8.09 -2.70
C LEU A 68 9.92 6.69 -3.20
N ILE A 69 10.64 6.12 -4.16
CA ILE A 69 10.40 4.79 -4.72
C ILE A 69 11.29 3.77 -4.02
N VAL A 70 10.65 2.77 -3.41
CA VAL A 70 11.31 1.62 -2.80
C VAL A 70 11.17 0.36 -3.65
N ASP A 71 12.09 -0.57 -3.45
CA ASP A 71 12.01 -1.93 -3.97
C ASP A 71 11.01 -2.76 -3.14
N MET A 72 9.98 -3.27 -3.80
CA MET A 72 8.91 -4.07 -3.20
C MET A 72 9.09 -5.57 -3.45
N THR A 73 10.20 -5.96 -4.09
CA THR A 73 10.45 -7.34 -4.53
C THR A 73 10.33 -8.33 -3.39
N ASP A 74 10.98 -8.07 -2.25
CA ASP A 74 10.96 -9.02 -1.13
C ASP A 74 9.61 -9.05 -0.40
N PHE A 75 8.91 -7.91 -0.32
CA PHE A 75 7.53 -7.86 0.18
C PHE A 75 6.61 -8.79 -0.63
N PHE A 76 6.68 -8.72 -1.96
CA PHE A 76 5.85 -9.58 -2.82
C PHE A 76 6.30 -11.04 -2.84
N LYS A 77 7.61 -11.33 -2.74
CA LYS A 77 8.09 -12.70 -2.57
C LYS A 77 7.53 -13.35 -1.30
N GLN A 78 7.52 -12.62 -0.19
CA GLN A 78 6.94 -13.11 1.06
C GLN A 78 5.42 -13.28 0.96
N TYR A 79 4.70 -12.37 0.30
CA TYR A 79 3.27 -12.55 0.02
C TYR A 79 3.00 -13.80 -0.83
N GLN A 80 3.85 -14.09 -1.82
CA GLN A 80 3.69 -15.27 -2.67
C GLN A 80 4.00 -16.58 -1.91
N SER A 81 4.90 -16.55 -0.92
CA SER A 81 5.32 -17.75 -0.19
C SER A 81 4.18 -18.37 0.64
N ILE A 82 3.20 -17.57 1.07
CA ILE A 82 2.02 -18.04 1.80
C ILE A 82 0.94 -18.64 0.90
N LYS A 83 1.17 -18.75 -0.42
CA LYS A 83 0.23 -19.28 -1.42
C LYS A 83 -1.15 -18.60 -1.34
N PRO A 84 -1.24 -17.29 -1.65
CA PRO A 84 -2.44 -16.48 -1.42
C PRO A 84 -3.52 -16.72 -2.49
N TYR A 85 -3.96 -17.97 -2.61
CA TYR A 85 -5.00 -18.43 -3.52
C TYR A 85 -5.76 -19.59 -2.86
N LEU A 86 -6.99 -19.83 -3.32
CA LEU A 86 -7.82 -20.88 -2.76
C LEU A 86 -7.26 -22.27 -3.12
N ILE A 87 -6.86 -23.04 -2.10
CA ILE A 87 -6.43 -24.43 -2.23
C ILE A 87 -7.60 -25.31 -1.80
N ASN A 88 -8.04 -26.21 -2.68
CA ASN A 88 -9.12 -27.16 -2.41
C ASN A 88 -8.61 -28.59 -2.63
N ASP A 89 -9.01 -29.50 -1.74
CA ASP A 89 -8.71 -30.94 -1.89
C ASP A 89 -9.72 -31.66 -2.78
N THR A 90 -10.80 -30.98 -3.18
CA THR A 90 -11.87 -31.52 -4.03
C THR A 90 -11.87 -30.88 -5.42
N ALA A 91 -12.30 -31.66 -6.42
CA ALA A 91 -12.51 -31.15 -7.77
C ALA A 91 -13.51 -29.97 -7.77
N PRO A 92 -13.35 -28.99 -8.69
CA PRO A 92 -14.34 -27.94 -8.88
C PRO A 92 -15.73 -28.53 -9.18
N PRO A 93 -16.79 -28.09 -8.48
CA PRO A 93 -18.14 -28.53 -8.78
C PRO A 93 -18.64 -27.99 -10.13
N GLU A 94 -19.74 -28.53 -10.64
CA GLU A 94 -20.40 -28.03 -11.87
C GLU A 94 -20.93 -26.59 -11.75
N ARG A 95 -21.13 -26.13 -10.51
CA ARG A 95 -21.63 -24.79 -10.15
C ARG A 95 -20.69 -24.12 -9.14
N GLU A 96 -21.07 -22.96 -8.62
CA GLU A 96 -20.36 -22.29 -7.54
C GLU A 96 -20.25 -23.15 -6.27
N ARG A 97 -19.20 -22.88 -5.48
CA ARG A 97 -19.13 -23.37 -4.09
C ARG A 97 -20.04 -22.48 -3.24
N LEU A 98 -21.00 -23.07 -2.54
CA LEU A 98 -21.89 -22.32 -1.65
C LEU A 98 -21.11 -21.88 -0.41
N GLN A 99 -21.29 -20.62 -0.02
CA GLN A 99 -20.78 -20.03 1.21
C GLN A 99 -21.94 -19.26 1.86
N SER A 100 -22.19 -19.50 3.15
CA SER A 100 -23.18 -18.73 3.90
C SER A 100 -22.70 -17.31 4.18
N PRO A 101 -23.60 -16.34 4.40
CA PRO A 101 -23.21 -14.98 4.81
C PRO A 101 -22.31 -15.00 6.06
N GLN A 102 -22.63 -15.82 7.06
CA GLN A 102 -21.85 -15.92 8.30
C GLN A 102 -20.43 -16.46 8.08
N GLU A 103 -20.22 -17.33 7.09
CA GLU A 103 -18.87 -17.77 6.70
C GLU A 103 -18.14 -16.70 5.91
N ARG A 104 -18.84 -15.96 5.05
CA ARG A 104 -18.25 -14.85 4.29
C ARG A 104 -17.81 -13.71 5.20
N ASP A 105 -18.60 -13.38 6.22
CA ASP A 105 -18.33 -12.31 7.18
C ASP A 105 -17.02 -12.53 7.95
N GLN A 106 -16.54 -13.77 8.09
CA GLN A 106 -15.26 -14.08 8.71
C GLN A 106 -14.05 -13.52 7.95
N LEU A 107 -14.23 -13.12 6.69
CA LEU A 107 -13.17 -12.54 5.86
C LEU A 107 -13.11 -11.00 5.98
N ASP A 108 -14.12 -10.37 6.55
CA ASP A 108 -14.17 -8.91 6.68
C ASP A 108 -13.06 -8.40 7.60
N GLY A 109 -12.43 -7.30 7.21
CA GLY A 109 -11.21 -6.77 7.81
C GLY A 109 -9.91 -7.43 7.33
N LEU A 110 -9.98 -8.51 6.54
CA LEU A 110 -8.81 -9.21 5.99
C LEU A 110 -8.65 -8.96 4.48
N TYR A 111 -9.72 -9.12 3.70
CA TYR A 111 -9.64 -9.08 2.23
C TYR A 111 -9.45 -7.65 1.68
N GLU A 112 -9.69 -6.63 2.50
CA GLU A 112 -9.55 -5.22 2.16
C GLU A 112 -8.08 -4.77 2.08
N CYS A 113 -7.13 -5.65 2.42
CA CYS A 113 -5.71 -5.37 2.29
C CYS A 113 -5.33 -5.02 0.83
N ILE A 114 -4.86 -3.79 0.63
CA ILE A 114 -4.45 -3.27 -0.68
C ILE A 114 -2.96 -3.47 -0.99
N LEU A 115 -2.25 -4.27 -0.18
CA LEU A 115 -0.84 -4.60 -0.36
C LEU A 115 0.10 -3.37 -0.46
N CYS A 116 -0.16 -2.32 0.32
CA CYS A 116 0.62 -1.07 0.29
C CYS A 116 1.94 -1.11 1.09
N ALA A 117 2.19 -2.19 1.85
CA ALA A 117 3.34 -2.38 2.75
C ALA A 117 3.51 -1.34 3.89
N CYS A 118 2.56 -0.42 4.12
CA CYS A 118 2.63 0.53 5.25
C CYS A 118 2.77 -0.17 6.61
N CYS A 119 2.07 -1.29 6.81
CA CYS A 119 2.14 -2.07 8.06
C CYS A 119 3.49 -2.76 8.24
N SER A 120 3.98 -3.48 7.23
CA SER A 120 5.29 -4.15 7.27
C SER A 120 6.42 -3.16 7.51
N SER A 121 6.44 -2.05 6.76
CA SER A 121 7.46 -1.00 6.92
C SER A 121 7.30 -0.16 8.18
N ALA A 122 6.20 -0.28 8.93
CA ALA A 122 6.05 0.33 10.25
C ALA A 122 6.55 -0.58 11.39
N CYS A 123 6.79 -1.87 11.12
CA CYS A 123 7.22 -2.85 12.10
C CYS A 123 8.75 -2.85 12.23
N PRO A 124 9.33 -2.47 13.39
CA PRO A 124 10.79 -2.48 13.56
C PRO A 124 11.42 -3.87 13.45
N SER A 125 10.66 -4.93 13.73
CA SER A 125 11.14 -6.31 13.58
C SER A 125 11.25 -6.76 12.12
N TYR A 126 10.67 -6.01 11.18
CA TYR A 126 10.75 -6.28 9.74
C TYR A 126 11.98 -5.60 9.11
N TRP A 127 12.56 -4.61 9.78
CA TRP A 127 13.67 -3.80 9.26
C TRP A 127 15.00 -4.54 9.26
#